data_AF-A0A1H4TUT4-F1
#
_entry.id   AF-A0A1H4TUT4-F1
#
_cell.length_a   1.000
_cell.length_b   1.000
_cell.length_c   1.000
_cell.angle_alpha   90.00
_cell.angle_beta   90.00
_cell.angle_gamma   90.00
#
_symmetry.space_group_name_H-M   'P 1'
#
loop_
_entity.id
_entity.type
_entity.pdbx_description
1 polymer ?
#
loop_
_entity_poly.entity_id
_entity_poly.type
_entity_poly.pdbx_seq_one_letter_code
_entity_poly.pdbx_strand_id
1 'polypeptide(L)'
;MNKEVKPAPAPGASRRRGPCPSERCPPIPEDSPDRSAAGKLADEDYPAYSMGHAAEILGVTQAFLRSLDAAKLLTPGRSEGGHRRYSRYQLRLAARARELIDKGTALDSACRIIILEDQLAEARRINAELQHTHRPKSDQPGPTTG
;
A
#
# COMPACT_ATOMS: atom_id res chain seq x y z
N MET A 1 -27.28 -37.62 0.57
CA MET A 1 -27.47 -37.79 -0.89
C MET A 1 -28.88 -37.32 -1.21
N ASN A 2 -29.19 -36.24 -1.93
CA ASN A 2 -28.50 -35.64 -3.07
C ASN A 2 -28.77 -34.13 -3.14
N LYS A 3 -27.75 -33.40 -3.60
CA LYS A 3 -27.72 -31.95 -3.77
C LYS A 3 -28.51 -31.56 -5.03
N GLU A 4 -29.36 -30.55 -4.89
CA GLU A 4 -30.04 -29.88 -6.00
C GLU A 4 -29.02 -29.12 -6.86
N VAL A 5 -28.99 -29.43 -8.15
CA VAL A 5 -28.15 -28.78 -9.16
C VAL A 5 -29.04 -27.81 -9.94
N LYS A 6 -28.77 -26.50 -9.83
CA LYS A 6 -29.39 -25.48 -10.69
C LYS A 6 -28.57 -25.28 -11.98
N PRO A 7 -29.18 -25.23 -13.18
CA PRO A 7 -28.48 -25.06 -14.45
C PRO A 7 -28.19 -23.58 -14.80
N ALA A 8 -27.14 -23.37 -15.59
CA ALA A 8 -26.68 -22.07 -16.10
C ALA A 8 -27.42 -21.63 -17.39
N PRO A 9 -27.60 -20.32 -17.65
CA PRO A 9 -28.15 -19.82 -18.92
C PRO A 9 -27.08 -19.59 -20.02
N ALA A 10 -27.53 -19.70 -21.27
CA ALA A 10 -26.77 -19.80 -22.53
C ALA A 10 -26.10 -18.49 -23.04
N PRO A 11 -25.09 -18.59 -23.93
CA PRO A 11 -24.44 -17.42 -24.55
C PRO A 11 -25.18 -16.87 -25.78
N GLY A 12 -25.43 -15.55 -25.78
CA GLY A 12 -26.04 -14.79 -26.87
C GLY A 12 -25.06 -14.46 -28.01
N ALA A 13 -25.60 -14.47 -29.23
CA ALA A 13 -24.89 -14.54 -30.51
C ALA A 13 -24.20 -13.23 -30.97
N SER A 14 -23.03 -13.39 -31.61
CA SER A 14 -22.37 -12.37 -32.41
C SER A 14 -22.80 -12.46 -33.89
N ARG A 15 -23.32 -11.36 -34.46
CA ARG A 15 -23.46 -11.19 -35.91
C ARG A 15 -22.73 -9.91 -36.37
N ARG A 16 -22.09 -10.07 -37.54
CA ARG A 16 -21.19 -9.19 -38.31
C ARG A 16 -21.97 -7.99 -38.93
N ARG A 17 -21.46 -6.94 -39.60
CA ARG A 17 -20.26 -6.66 -40.44
C ARG A 17 -20.41 -5.18 -40.96
N GLY A 18 -19.33 -4.42 -41.22
CA GLY A 18 -19.32 -3.33 -42.24
C GLY A 18 -18.87 -1.90 -41.80
N PRO A 19 -18.02 -1.16 -42.58
CA PRO A 19 -17.41 0.12 -42.18
C PRO A 19 -17.85 1.41 -42.96
N CYS A 20 -17.46 2.58 -42.40
CA CYS A 20 -17.38 3.97 -42.93
C CYS A 20 -18.68 4.78 -43.14
N PRO A 21 -18.70 6.15 -43.18
CA PRO A 21 -17.60 7.15 -43.16
C PRO A 21 -17.79 8.32 -42.15
N SER A 22 -16.79 9.20 -42.11
CA SER A 22 -16.69 10.53 -41.46
C SER A 22 -17.99 11.23 -41.05
N GLU A 23 -18.09 11.69 -39.80
CA GLU A 23 -18.51 13.06 -39.45
C GLU A 23 -18.34 13.37 -37.94
N ARG A 24 -17.54 14.40 -37.66
CA ARG A 24 -17.51 15.24 -36.45
C ARG A 24 -17.41 14.54 -35.09
N CYS A 25 -16.16 14.41 -34.60
CA CYS A 25 -15.91 14.38 -33.16
C CYS A 25 -16.48 15.65 -32.51
N PRO A 26 -17.34 15.56 -31.48
CA PRO A 26 -17.51 16.66 -30.54
C PRO A 26 -16.20 16.87 -29.76
N PRO A 27 -15.88 18.09 -29.30
CA PRO A 27 -14.71 18.30 -28.45
C PRO A 27 -14.88 17.47 -27.18
N ILE A 28 -13.87 16.66 -26.88
CA ILE A 28 -13.74 15.95 -25.61
C ILE A 28 -13.80 17.03 -24.51
N PRO A 29 -14.68 16.94 -23.50
CA PRO A 29 -14.62 17.82 -22.36
C PRO A 29 -13.25 17.65 -21.70
N GLU A 30 -12.45 18.71 -21.70
CA GLU A 30 -11.21 18.79 -20.94
C GLU A 30 -11.52 18.90 -19.44
N ASP A 31 -12.05 17.83 -18.87
CA ASP A 31 -11.92 17.59 -17.43
C ASP A 31 -10.62 16.81 -17.23
N SER A 32 -9.55 17.55 -16.96
CA SER A 32 -8.26 17.00 -16.56
C SER A 32 -8.39 16.09 -15.34
N PRO A 33 -8.04 14.79 -15.43
CA PRO A 33 -7.73 13.97 -14.28
C PRO A 33 -6.25 13.60 -14.33
N ASP A 34 -5.35 14.54 -14.61
CA ASP A 34 -3.90 14.34 -14.45
C ASP A 34 -3.43 14.59 -13.00
N ARG A 35 -4.31 14.26 -12.04
CA ARG A 35 -3.94 13.74 -10.71
C ARG A 35 -4.19 12.22 -10.63
N SER A 36 -4.18 11.59 -11.80
CA SER A 36 -3.56 10.34 -12.24
C SER A 36 -3.32 9.24 -11.20
N ALA A 37 -3.65 8.01 -11.62
CA ALA A 37 -3.45 6.74 -10.94
C ALA A 37 -2.13 6.63 -10.14
N ALA A 38 -1.05 7.32 -10.51
CA ALA A 38 0.17 7.48 -9.71
C ALA A 38 -0.07 7.87 -8.23
N GLY A 39 -1.09 8.67 -7.90
CA GLY A 39 -1.45 9.00 -6.52
C GLY A 39 -2.15 7.86 -5.76
N LYS A 40 -2.84 6.95 -6.46
CA LYS A 40 -3.44 5.72 -5.92
C LYS A 40 -2.45 4.53 -5.92
N LEU A 41 -1.43 4.58 -6.78
CA LEU A 41 -0.29 3.66 -6.79
C LEU A 41 0.75 4.06 -5.72
N ALA A 42 0.74 5.33 -5.30
CA ALA A 42 1.45 5.86 -4.14
C ALA A 42 0.64 5.73 -2.83
N ASP A 43 -0.60 5.22 -2.90
CA ASP A 43 -1.31 4.76 -1.71
C ASP A 43 -0.58 3.52 -1.20
N GLU A 44 0.39 3.81 -0.34
CA GLU A 44 1.33 2.86 0.19
C GLU A 44 0.66 1.80 1.06
N ASP A 45 -0.57 2.11 1.49
CA ASP A 45 -1.50 1.31 2.26
C ASP A 45 -2.53 0.56 1.41
N TYR A 46 -2.59 0.81 0.08
CA TYR A 46 -3.48 0.08 -0.81
C TYR A 46 -3.09 -1.41 -0.85
N PRO A 47 -3.98 -2.32 -0.45
CA PRO A 47 -3.64 -3.72 -0.32
C PRO A 47 -3.74 -4.40 -1.69
N ALA A 48 -2.72 -4.19 -2.54
CA ALA A 48 -2.64 -4.71 -3.90
C ALA A 48 -2.04 -6.12 -3.99
N TYR A 49 -1.21 -6.51 -3.03
CA TYR A 49 -0.34 -7.68 -3.19
C TYR A 49 -0.92 -8.91 -2.48
N SER A 50 -1.16 -9.98 -3.24
CA SER A 50 -1.53 -11.27 -2.66
C SER A 50 -0.33 -11.94 -1.99
N MET A 51 -0.58 -12.88 -1.08
CA MET A 51 0.45 -13.63 -0.35
C MET A 51 1.55 -14.23 -1.25
N GLY A 52 1.14 -14.91 -2.33
CA GLY A 52 2.09 -15.56 -3.24
C GLY A 52 2.93 -14.53 -3.99
N HIS A 53 2.30 -13.47 -4.48
CA HIS A 53 3.00 -12.42 -5.22
C HIS A 53 3.92 -11.60 -4.32
N ALA A 54 3.52 -11.34 -3.07
CA ALA A 54 4.39 -10.69 -2.08
C ALA A 54 5.63 -11.53 -1.75
N ALA A 55 5.46 -12.86 -1.62
CA ALA A 55 6.57 -13.77 -1.39
C ALA A 55 7.56 -13.78 -2.58
N GLU A 56 7.03 -13.77 -3.81
CA GLU A 56 7.81 -13.69 -5.04
C GLU A 56 8.62 -12.40 -5.15
N ILE A 57 7.98 -11.24 -4.94
CA ILE A 57 8.64 -9.92 -4.99
C ILE A 57 9.80 -9.82 -3.99
N LEU A 58 9.61 -10.38 -2.79
CA LEU A 58 10.59 -10.32 -1.71
C LEU A 58 11.63 -11.45 -1.78
N GLY A 59 11.45 -12.44 -2.66
CA GLY A 59 12.31 -13.63 -2.70
C GLY A 59 12.25 -14.46 -1.41
N VAL A 60 11.14 -14.41 -0.68
CA VAL A 60 10.95 -15.13 0.59
C VAL A 60 9.91 -16.23 0.46
N THR A 61 9.86 -17.14 1.43
CA THR A 61 8.81 -18.15 1.45
C THR A 61 7.49 -17.58 1.94
N GLN A 62 6.36 -18.15 1.50
CA GLN A 62 5.07 -17.80 2.09
C GLN A 62 5.01 -18.17 3.59
N ALA A 63 5.77 -19.16 4.04
CA ALA A 63 5.86 -19.48 5.47
C ALA A 63 6.46 -18.33 6.28
N PHE A 64 7.48 -17.65 5.74
CA PHE A 64 8.10 -16.49 6.36
C PHE A 64 7.09 -15.34 6.57
N LEU A 65 6.34 -14.98 5.53
CA LEU A 65 5.30 -13.96 5.64
C LEU A 65 4.21 -14.36 6.66
N ARG A 66 3.83 -15.65 6.74
CA ARG A 66 2.91 -16.14 7.79
C ARG A 66 3.48 -16.00 9.19
N SER A 67 4.78 -16.20 9.37
CA SER A 67 5.46 -16.00 10.65
C SER A 67 5.47 -14.53 11.06
N LEU A 68 5.69 -13.60 10.12
CA LEU A 68 5.59 -12.17 10.38
C LEU A 68 4.17 -11.72 10.74
N ASP A 69 3.16 -12.27 10.06
CA ASP A 69 1.75 -12.05 10.41
C ASP A 69 1.44 -12.55 11.83
N ALA A 70 1.94 -13.73 12.19
CA ALA A 70 1.73 -14.32 13.52
C ALA A 70 2.40 -13.49 14.62
N ALA A 71 3.57 -12.90 14.33
CA ALA A 71 4.27 -11.96 15.19
C ALA A 71 3.62 -10.56 15.23
N LYS A 72 2.50 -10.35 14.52
CA LYS A 72 1.77 -9.07 14.42
C LYS A 72 2.62 -7.91 13.87
N LEU A 73 3.70 -8.21 13.15
CA LEU A 73 4.47 -7.18 12.45
C LEU A 73 3.70 -6.68 11.22
N LEU A 74 2.94 -7.56 10.58
CA LEU A 74 2.13 -7.27 9.42
C LEU A 74 0.64 -7.39 9.80
N THR A 75 -0.16 -6.44 9.33
CA THR A 75 -1.63 -6.42 9.52
C THR A 75 -2.30 -6.54 8.15
N PRO A 76 -2.28 -7.72 7.50
CA PRO A 76 -2.83 -7.87 6.17
C PRO A 76 -4.32 -7.55 6.15
N GLY A 77 -4.73 -6.71 5.21
CA GLY A 77 -6.14 -6.48 4.93
C GLY A 77 -6.77 -7.78 4.43
N ARG A 78 -7.99 -8.07 4.88
CA ARG A 78 -8.79 -9.16 4.30
C ARG A 78 -9.70 -8.56 3.23
N SER A 79 -9.59 -9.07 2.01
CA SER A 79 -10.55 -8.76 0.95
C SER A 79 -11.86 -9.54 1.14
N GLU A 80 -12.92 -9.13 0.46
CA GLU A 80 -14.22 -9.82 0.48
C GLU A 80 -14.13 -11.30 0.11
N GLY A 81 -13.13 -11.69 -0.69
CA GLY A 81 -12.82 -13.09 -1.03
C GLY A 81 -12.00 -13.86 0.00
N GLY A 82 -11.73 -13.31 1.19
CA GLY A 82 -10.99 -13.98 2.27
C GLY A 82 -9.46 -14.06 2.06
N HIS A 83 -8.96 -13.55 0.94
CA HIS A 83 -7.52 -13.51 0.67
C HIS A 83 -6.85 -12.37 1.44
N ARG A 84 -5.69 -12.69 2.03
CA ARG A 84 -4.77 -11.73 2.66
C ARG A 84 -4.18 -10.84 1.58
N ARG A 85 -4.25 -9.54 1.79
CA ARG A 85 -3.67 -8.55 0.91
C ARG A 85 -2.71 -7.66 1.69
N TYR A 86 -1.51 -7.51 1.14
CA TYR A 86 -0.44 -6.73 1.70
C TYR A 86 -0.34 -5.39 1.00
N SER A 87 -0.04 -4.37 1.78
CA SER A 87 0.31 -3.04 1.27
C SER A 87 1.79 -2.95 0.94
N ARG A 88 2.19 -1.93 0.17
CA ARG A 88 3.61 -1.72 -0.19
C ARG A 88 4.46 -1.42 1.03
N TYR A 89 3.90 -0.71 2.01
CA TYR A 89 4.53 -0.50 3.32
C TYR A 89 4.87 -1.83 4.00
N GLN A 90 3.91 -2.77 4.04
CA GLN A 90 4.10 -4.09 4.65
C GLN A 90 5.18 -4.92 3.97
N LEU A 91 5.28 -4.85 2.65
CA LEU A 91 6.38 -5.50 1.90
C LEU A 91 7.75 -4.97 2.33
N ARG A 92 7.89 -3.66 2.56
CA ARG A 92 9.16 -3.09 3.04
C ARG A 92 9.51 -3.54 4.45
N LEU A 93 8.53 -3.62 5.35
CA LEU A 93 8.76 -4.17 6.70
C LEU A 93 9.22 -5.62 6.62
N ALA A 94 8.60 -6.42 5.75
CA ALA A 94 8.98 -7.82 5.55
C ALA A 94 10.40 -7.97 4.96
N ALA A 95 10.78 -7.12 4.00
CA ALA A 95 12.15 -7.06 3.46
C ALA A 95 13.16 -6.76 4.57
N ARG A 96 12.86 -5.78 5.42
CA ARG A 96 13.75 -5.39 6.52
C ARG A 96 13.87 -6.46 7.60
N ALA A 97 12.75 -7.13 7.92
CA ALA A 97 12.77 -8.28 8.81
C ALA A 97 13.67 -9.39 8.27
N ARG A 98 13.61 -9.65 6.95
CA ARG A 98 14.47 -10.63 6.29
C ARG A 98 15.95 -10.29 6.47
N GLU A 99 16.34 -9.03 6.23
CA GLU A 99 17.72 -8.58 6.43
C GLU A 99 18.22 -8.73 7.86
N LEU A 100 17.39 -8.41 8.86
CA LEU A 100 17.76 -8.58 10.27
C LEU A 100 17.97 -10.04 10.63
N ILE A 101 17.14 -10.93 10.11
CA ILE A 101 17.23 -12.37 10.33
C ILE A 101 18.45 -12.96 9.64
N ASP A 102 18.77 -12.49 8.43
CA ASP A 102 19.99 -12.88 7.72
C ASP A 102 21.26 -12.44 8.46
N LYS A 103 21.19 -11.35 9.25
CA LYS A 103 22.26 -10.94 10.16
C LYS A 103 22.31 -11.77 11.46
N GLY A 104 21.45 -12.77 11.62
CA GLY A 104 21.39 -13.64 12.81
C GLY A 104 20.47 -13.13 13.92
N THR A 105 19.63 -12.13 13.67
CA THR A 105 18.66 -11.64 14.65
C THR A 105 17.48 -12.61 14.74
N ALA A 106 17.03 -12.94 15.95
CA ALA A 106 15.82 -13.73 16.13
C ALA A 106 14.60 -12.99 15.54
N LEU A 107 13.64 -13.74 14.99
CA LEU A 107 12.43 -13.20 14.37
C LEU A 107 11.71 -12.20 15.29
N ASP A 108 11.51 -12.57 16.56
CA ASP A 108 10.80 -11.75 17.54
C ASP A 108 11.54 -10.42 17.81
N SER A 109 12.86 -10.50 17.97
CA SER A 109 13.71 -9.32 18.12
C SER A 109 13.69 -8.42 16.88
N ALA A 110 13.75 -9.00 15.68
CA ALA A 110 13.66 -8.25 14.43
C ALA A 110 12.32 -7.53 14.30
N CYS A 111 11.21 -8.22 14.58
CA CYS A 111 9.88 -7.60 14.62
C CYS A 111 9.83 -6.44 15.63
N ARG A 112 10.38 -6.63 16.84
CA ARG A 112 10.38 -5.60 17.87
C ARG A 112 11.20 -4.38 17.49
N ILE A 113 12.38 -4.57 16.90
CA ILE A 113 13.26 -3.50 16.41
C ILE A 113 12.51 -2.66 15.37
N ILE A 114 11.90 -3.31 14.37
CA ILE A 114 11.21 -2.62 13.28
C ILE A 114 10.04 -1.78 13.80
N ILE A 115 9.21 -2.32 14.70
CA ILE A 115 8.09 -1.58 15.30
C ILE A 115 8.58 -0.34 16.05
N LEU A 116 9.66 -0.46 16.82
CA LEU A 116 10.21 0.65 17.59
C LEU A 116 10.81 1.73 16.69
N GLU A 117 11.47 1.34 15.60
CA GLU A 117 12.04 2.28 14.65
C GLU A 117 10.95 3.04 13.88
N ASP A 118 9.84 2.38 13.57
CA ASP A 118 8.68 3.02 12.96
C ASP A 118 8.04 4.04 13.91
N GLN A 119 7.80 3.65 15.17
CA GLN A 119 7.31 4.55 16.22
C GLN A 119 8.23 5.76 16.44
N LEU A 120 9.55 5.53 16.39
CA LEU A 120 10.56 6.57 16.54
C LEU A 120 10.58 7.51 15.33
N ALA A 121 10.45 6.98 14.11
CA ALA A 121 10.33 7.79 12.91
C ALA A 121 9.07 8.66 12.95
N GLU A 122 7.94 8.09 13.37
CA GLU A 122 6.66 8.80 13.51
C GLU A 122 6.73 9.91 14.57
N ALA A 123 7.25 9.59 15.76
CA ALA A 123 7.44 10.57 16.82
C ALA A 123 8.37 11.71 16.39
N ARG A 124 9.43 11.42 15.63
CA ARG A 124 10.33 12.44 15.08
C ARG A 124 9.65 13.32 14.05
N ARG A 125 8.80 12.76 13.18
CA ARG A 125 7.99 13.53 12.22
C ARG A 125 7.06 14.50 12.92
N ILE A 126 6.28 14.01 13.89
CA ILE A 126 5.36 14.82 14.68
C ILE A 126 6.12 15.94 15.42
N ASN A 127 7.24 15.62 16.06
CA ASN A 127 8.05 16.61 16.75
C ASN A 127 8.61 17.68 15.80
N ALA A 128 9.05 17.29 14.60
CA ALA A 128 9.54 18.25 13.60
C ALA A 128 8.42 19.17 13.10
N GLU A 129 7.21 18.66 12.88
CA GLU A 129 6.04 19.43 12.49
C GLU A 129 5.59 20.41 13.58
N LEU A 130 5.58 19.95 14.83
CA LEU A 130 5.30 20.79 15.99
C LEU A 130 6.35 21.89 16.15
N GLN A 131 7.64 21.58 15.98
CA GLN A 131 8.72 22.58 16.03
C GLN A 131 8.62 23.60 14.88
N HIS A 132 8.17 23.20 13.69
CA HIS A 132 7.93 24.14 12.58
C HIS A 132 6.73 25.05 12.87
N THR A 133 5.67 24.50 13.48
CA THR A 133 4.48 25.27 13.87
C THR A 133 4.76 26.21 15.04
N HIS A 134 5.57 25.77 16.00
CA HIS A 134 6.03 26.52 17.16
C HIS A 134 7.42 27.16 16.96
N ARG A 135 7.77 27.61 15.75
CA ARG A 135 8.82 28.65 15.63
C ARG A 135 8.14 30.03 15.76
N PRO A 136 7.87 30.53 16.98
CA PRO A 136 7.42 31.89 17.13
C PRO A 136 8.51 32.82 16.60
N LYS A 137 8.02 33.91 16.02
CA LYS A 137 8.73 35.11 15.61
C LYS A 137 9.46 35.75 16.80
N SER A 138 10.51 35.12 17.32
CA SER A 138 11.34 35.64 18.42
C SER A 138 12.66 36.26 17.95
N ASP A 139 12.91 36.35 16.64
CA ASP A 139 13.97 37.19 16.06
C ASP A 139 13.47 38.62 15.78
N GLN A 140 12.82 39.27 16.75
CA GLN A 140 12.81 40.73 16.77
C GLN A 140 13.81 41.19 17.82
N PRO A 141 15.02 41.64 17.43
CA PRO A 141 15.86 42.40 18.35
C PRO A 141 15.08 43.66 18.72
N GLY A 142 14.68 43.78 19.98
CA GLY A 142 14.03 44.98 20.48
C GLY A 142 14.94 46.19 20.22
N PRO A 143 14.40 47.37 19.85
CA PRO A 143 15.23 48.54 19.63
C PRO A 143 15.89 48.91 20.96
N THR A 144 17.21 48.80 21.02
CA THR A 144 18.03 49.38 22.09
C THR A 144 17.92 50.89 22.00
N THR A 145 17.07 51.46 22.85
CA THR A 145 17.08 52.89 23.17
C THR A 145 18.36 53.21 23.93
N GLY A 146 19.21 54.07 23.36
CA GLY A 146 20.41 54.65 23.96
C GLY A 146 20.74 55.95 23.25
#